data_AF-A0A5R8KAY6-F1
#
_entry.id   AF-A0A5R8KAY6-F1
#
_cell.length_a   1.000
_cell.length_b   1.000
_cell.length_c   1.000
_cell.angle_alpha   90.00
_cell.angle_beta   90.00
_cell.angle_gamma   90.00
#
_symmetry.space_group_name_H-M   'P 1'
#
loop_
_entity.id
_entity.type
_entity.pdbx_description
1 polymer ?
#
loop_
_entity_poly.entity_id
_entity_poly.type
_entity_poly.pdbx_seq_one_letter_code
_entity_poly.pdbx_strand_id
1 'polypeptide(L)'
;MNAALRILTLTLCLLLTHLAHAGESAVVTTYQPIITGSESHPKGFSIMPIPFLVYHFHGKPPYAAVAHSHELLTDAPRNIRSDDANLISASGIRISQSIDDNIVYIHLEDFRPSTGLDLHIDIVATATLECIRRIAHEAKDRPELVITGKPADEAKWQRWQEIFSNHDLSQPFKQPDA
;
A
#
# COMPACT_ATOMS: atom_id res chain seq x y z
N MET A 1 24.55 -38.82 -31.05
CA MET A 1 24.39 -37.67 -30.13
C MET A 1 25.05 -38.05 -28.80
N ASN A 2 26.12 -37.35 -28.41
CA ASN A 2 26.98 -37.75 -27.28
C ASN A 2 26.24 -37.73 -25.93
N ALA A 3 26.47 -38.72 -25.08
CA ALA A 3 25.86 -38.82 -23.74
C ALA A 3 26.16 -37.58 -22.88
N ALA A 4 27.36 -37.01 -23.01
CA ALA A 4 27.77 -35.78 -22.33
C ALA A 4 26.90 -34.56 -22.70
N LEU A 5 26.46 -34.47 -23.97
CA LEU A 5 25.59 -33.38 -24.41
C LEU A 5 24.22 -33.49 -23.74
N ARG A 6 23.66 -34.71 -23.62
CA ARG A 6 22.37 -34.95 -22.97
C ARG A 6 22.37 -34.59 -21.48
N ILE A 7 23.45 -34.94 -20.77
CA ILE A 7 23.61 -34.60 -19.36
C ILE A 7 23.68 -33.08 -19.20
N LEU A 8 24.51 -32.40 -20.00
CA LEU A 8 24.64 -30.93 -19.94
C LEU A 8 23.30 -30.22 -20.20
N THR A 9 22.53 -30.68 -21.18
CA THR A 9 21.20 -30.11 -21.47
C THR A 9 20.24 -30.32 -20.32
N LEU A 10 20.23 -31.51 -19.69
CA LEU A 10 19.35 -31.80 -18.57
C LEU A 10 19.70 -30.94 -17.35
N THR A 11 20.98 -30.79 -17.03
CA THR A 11 21.43 -29.96 -15.91
C THR A 11 21.15 -28.48 -16.15
N LEU A 12 21.30 -28.00 -17.39
CA LEU A 12 20.96 -26.63 -17.77
C LEU A 12 19.45 -26.37 -17.64
N CYS A 13 18.60 -27.31 -18.07
CA CYS A 13 17.14 -27.22 -17.88
C CYS A 13 16.73 -27.23 -16.41
N LEU A 14 17.40 -28.03 -15.56
CA LEU A 14 17.17 -28.05 -14.11
C LEU A 14 17.63 -26.75 -13.43
N LEU A 15 18.75 -26.17 -13.86
CA LEU A 15 19.21 -24.86 -13.38
C LEU A 15 18.26 -23.72 -13.81
N LEU A 16 17.78 -23.76 -15.05
CA LEU A 16 16.85 -22.75 -15.58
C LEU A 16 15.46 -22.84 -14.91
N THR A 17 15.02 -24.03 -14.52
CA THR A 17 13.76 -24.21 -13.76
C THR A 17 13.87 -23.75 -12.31
N HIS A 18 15.05 -23.82 -11.68
CA HIS A 18 15.28 -23.21 -10.36
C HIS A 18 15.44 -21.68 -10.41
N LEU A 19 15.94 -21.13 -11.51
CA LEU A 19 16.07 -19.68 -11.71
C LEU A 19 14.74 -19.03 -12.12
N ALA A 20 13.80 -19.80 -12.67
CA ALA A 20 12.44 -19.36 -12.93
C ALA A 20 11.61 -19.44 -11.65
N HIS A 21 11.87 -18.56 -10.68
CA HIS A 21 10.86 -18.19 -9.69
C HIS A 21 9.77 -17.41 -10.42
N ALA A 22 8.89 -18.13 -11.14
CA ALA A 22 7.73 -17.56 -11.76
C ALA A 22 6.81 -17.04 -10.65
N GLY A 23 6.45 -15.76 -10.71
CA GLY A 23 5.51 -15.18 -9.77
C GLY A 23 4.16 -15.88 -9.87
N GLU A 24 3.64 -16.38 -8.75
CA GLU A 24 2.27 -16.87 -8.69
C GLU A 24 1.31 -15.70 -8.49
N SER A 25 0.22 -15.67 -9.27
CA SER A 25 -0.88 -14.74 -9.02
C SER A 25 -1.74 -15.28 -7.89
N ALA A 26 -1.92 -14.48 -6.84
CA ALA A 26 -2.78 -14.83 -5.72
C ALA A 26 -3.76 -13.69 -5.44
N VAL A 27 -4.95 -14.05 -4.96
CA VAL A 27 -5.89 -13.09 -4.36
C VAL A 27 -5.48 -12.94 -2.90
N VAL A 28 -5.05 -11.73 -2.53
CA VAL A 28 -4.69 -11.38 -1.16
C VAL A 28 -5.64 -10.32 -0.64
N THR A 29 -5.93 -10.34 0.66
CA THR A 29 -6.68 -9.24 1.27
C THR A 29 -5.72 -8.09 1.53
N THR A 30 -6.07 -6.91 1.04
CA THR A 30 -5.40 -5.65 1.38
C THR A 30 -6.36 -4.75 2.15
N TYR A 31 -5.87 -3.61 2.63
CA TYR A 31 -6.69 -2.60 3.29
C TYR A 31 -6.66 -1.30 2.50
N GLN A 32 -7.83 -0.76 2.20
CA GLN A 32 -7.97 0.50 1.49
C GLN A 32 -8.93 1.44 2.23
N PRO A 33 -8.66 2.75 2.26
CA PRO A 33 -9.61 3.75 2.79
C PRO A 33 -10.65 4.08 1.72
N ILE A 34 -11.80 3.42 1.80
CA ILE A 34 -12.92 3.59 0.88
C ILE A 34 -13.75 4.79 1.31
N ILE A 35 -13.97 5.73 0.40
CA ILE A 35 -14.79 6.92 0.61
C ILE A 35 -16.25 6.50 0.85
N THR A 36 -16.88 7.04 1.89
CA THR A 36 -18.24 6.68 2.32
C THR A 36 -19.18 7.88 2.36
N GLY A 37 -20.48 7.64 2.19
CA GLY A 37 -21.54 8.66 2.23
C GLY A 37 -21.87 9.22 3.60
N SER A 38 -21.34 8.62 4.68
CA SER A 38 -21.70 8.98 6.05
C SER A 38 -21.08 10.30 6.51
N GLU A 39 -21.91 11.20 7.04
CA GLU A 39 -21.51 12.40 7.81
C GLU A 39 -20.84 12.06 9.17
N SER A 40 -20.62 10.77 9.47
CA SER A 40 -20.04 10.38 10.74
C SER A 40 -18.61 10.90 10.87
N HIS A 41 -18.44 11.76 11.87
CA HIS A 41 -17.15 12.27 12.26
C HIS A 41 -16.17 11.12 12.57
N PRO A 42 -14.88 11.27 12.22
CA PRO A 42 -14.36 12.30 11.34
C PRO A 42 -13.93 11.63 10.02
N LYS A 43 -14.41 12.13 8.87
CA LYS A 43 -13.67 12.25 7.59
C LYS A 43 -14.23 11.56 6.33
N GLY A 44 -15.43 10.97 6.36
CA GLY A 44 -16.10 10.55 5.12
C GLY A 44 -15.43 9.39 4.37
N PHE A 45 -14.71 8.52 5.08
CA PHE A 45 -14.17 7.25 4.55
C PHE A 45 -14.10 6.18 5.65
N SER A 46 -13.99 4.92 5.25
CA SER A 46 -13.77 3.75 6.10
C SER A 46 -12.64 2.88 5.58
N ILE A 47 -11.79 2.37 6.47
CA ILE A 47 -10.72 1.42 6.07
C ILE A 47 -11.32 0.02 6.01
N MET A 48 -11.43 -0.51 4.79
CA MET A 48 -12.08 -1.79 4.49
C MET A 48 -11.06 -2.83 4.01
N PRO A 49 -11.25 -4.11 4.37
CA PRO A 49 -10.51 -5.21 3.75
C PRO A 49 -11.04 -5.43 2.33
N ILE A 50 -10.15 -5.37 1.34
CA ILE A 50 -10.46 -5.47 -0.08
C ILE A 50 -9.70 -6.66 -0.68
N PRO A 51 -10.38 -7.60 -1.38
CA PRO A 51 -9.69 -8.64 -2.12
C PRO A 51 -8.97 -8.00 -3.31
N PHE A 52 -7.67 -8.27 -3.43
CA PHE A 52 -6.83 -7.68 -4.45
C PHE A 52 -6.00 -8.78 -5.15
N LEU A 53 -6.07 -8.81 -6.48
CA LEU A 53 -5.30 -9.74 -7.29
C LEU A 53 -3.90 -9.17 -7.50
N VAL A 54 -2.89 -9.80 -6.90
CA VAL A 54 -1.50 -9.35 -7.01
C VAL A 54 -0.70 -10.35 -7.81
N TYR A 55 0.10 -9.83 -8.75
CA TYR A 55 1.25 -10.55 -9.27
C TYR A 55 2.43 -10.27 -8.33
N HIS A 56 2.70 -11.16 -7.37
CA HIS A 56 3.78 -10.97 -6.41
C HIS A 56 4.91 -11.98 -6.61
N PHE A 57 6.14 -11.52 -6.34
CA PHE A 57 7.22 -12.42 -5.98
C PHE A 57 6.89 -13.01 -4.60
N HIS A 58 6.93 -14.34 -4.50
CA HIS A 58 6.47 -15.12 -3.35
C HIS A 58 6.79 -14.48 -1.98
N GLY A 59 5.75 -14.23 -1.17
CA GLY A 59 5.87 -14.03 0.28
C GLY A 59 5.97 -12.59 0.80
N LYS A 60 5.90 -11.55 -0.06
CA LYS A 60 5.91 -10.15 0.40
C LYS A 60 4.50 -9.52 0.48
N PRO A 61 4.22 -8.66 1.47
CA PRO A 61 2.93 -8.01 1.58
C PRO A 61 2.72 -6.99 0.45
N PRO A 62 1.47 -6.81 -0.06
CA PRO A 62 1.19 -6.02 -1.25
C PRO A 62 0.97 -4.54 -0.93
N TYR A 63 1.96 -3.86 -0.32
CA TYR A 63 1.76 -2.48 0.18
C TYR A 63 1.36 -1.48 -0.89
N ALA A 64 1.84 -1.63 -2.14
CA ALA A 64 1.45 -0.77 -3.26
C ALA A 64 -0.07 -0.80 -3.53
N ALA A 65 -0.74 -1.94 -3.26
CA ALA A 65 -2.17 -2.09 -3.48
C ALA A 65 -3.03 -1.15 -2.62
N VAL A 66 -2.48 -0.62 -1.52
CA VAL A 66 -3.15 0.39 -0.68
C VAL A 66 -3.53 1.64 -1.47
N ALA A 67 -2.74 2.02 -2.48
CA ALA A 67 -2.97 3.21 -3.31
C ALA A 67 -3.61 2.91 -4.67
N HIS A 68 -4.02 1.66 -4.94
CA HIS A 68 -4.66 1.33 -6.21
C HIS A 68 -6.10 1.82 -6.26
N SER A 69 -6.51 2.31 -7.43
CA SER A 69 -7.91 2.59 -7.71
C SER A 69 -8.80 1.39 -7.42
N HIS A 70 -9.98 1.66 -6.89
CA HIS A 70 -10.99 0.64 -6.68
C HIS A 70 -12.34 1.10 -7.20
N GLU A 71 -12.98 0.26 -8.02
CA GLU A 71 -14.29 0.57 -8.57
C GLU A 71 -15.40 0.30 -7.52
N LEU A 72 -16.30 1.27 -7.37
CA LEU A 72 -17.68 1.12 -6.90
C LEU A 72 -17.91 0.23 -5.64
N LEU A 73 -17.06 0.34 -4.63
CA LEU A 73 -17.41 -0.03 -3.24
C LEU A 73 -17.90 1.18 -2.44
N THR A 74 -18.48 2.19 -3.09
CA THR A 74 -18.87 3.44 -2.43
C THR A 74 -20.37 3.50 -2.27
N ASP A 75 -20.82 3.85 -1.06
CA ASP A 75 -22.09 4.52 -0.81
C ASP A 75 -21.91 6.05 -0.83
N ALA A 76 -20.83 6.54 -1.47
CA ALA A 76 -20.42 7.93 -1.43
C ALA A 76 -21.52 8.86 -1.94
N PRO A 77 -21.59 10.11 -1.43
CA PRO A 77 -22.62 11.03 -1.86
C PRO A 77 -22.44 11.37 -3.35
N ARG A 78 -23.54 11.68 -4.06
CA ARG A 78 -23.57 11.84 -5.53
C ARG A 78 -22.60 12.89 -6.11
N ASN A 79 -21.98 13.71 -5.27
CA ASN A 79 -21.02 14.75 -5.62
C ASN A 79 -19.55 14.28 -5.64
N ILE A 80 -19.25 13.05 -5.23
CA ILE A 80 -17.91 12.46 -5.37
C ILE A 80 -17.83 11.78 -6.74
N ARG A 81 -16.74 12.04 -7.48
CA ARG A 81 -16.56 11.48 -8.83
C ARG A 81 -16.60 9.95 -8.75
N SER A 82 -17.33 9.34 -9.69
CA SER A 82 -17.63 7.90 -9.68
C SER A 82 -16.47 7.03 -10.18
N ASP A 83 -15.29 7.60 -10.41
CA ASP A 83 -14.16 6.96 -11.06
C ASP A 83 -13.17 6.32 -10.08
N ASP A 84 -13.16 6.71 -8.81
CA ASP A 84 -12.35 6.03 -7.79
C ASP A 84 -12.91 6.15 -6.37
N ALA A 85 -13.09 4.99 -5.72
CA ALA A 85 -13.55 4.86 -4.35
C ALA A 85 -12.45 5.06 -3.31
N ASN A 86 -11.19 4.84 -3.68
CA ASN A 86 -10.08 4.80 -2.74
C ASN A 86 -9.56 6.21 -2.49
N LEU A 87 -9.64 6.66 -1.23
CA LEU A 87 -9.19 7.99 -0.81
C LEU A 87 -7.73 8.28 -1.17
N ILE A 88 -6.83 7.31 -1.05
CA ILE A 88 -5.39 7.51 -1.27
C ILE A 88 -5.13 7.76 -2.76
N SER A 89 -5.70 6.90 -3.60
CA SER A 89 -5.63 7.01 -5.05
C SER A 89 -6.27 8.32 -5.54
N ALA A 90 -7.48 8.63 -5.06
CA ALA A 90 -8.20 9.86 -5.39
C ALA A 90 -7.46 11.14 -4.93
N SER A 91 -6.62 11.04 -3.89
CA SER A 91 -5.79 12.15 -3.40
C SER A 91 -4.44 12.29 -4.13
N GLY A 92 -4.15 11.42 -5.12
CA GLY A 92 -2.91 11.45 -5.89
C GLY A 92 -1.68 10.93 -5.14
N ILE A 93 -1.83 10.34 -3.95
CA ILE A 93 -0.71 9.76 -3.20
C ILE A 93 -0.30 8.45 -3.86
N ARG A 94 1.01 8.27 -4.05
CA ARG A 94 1.58 7.04 -4.58
C ARG A 94 2.26 6.24 -3.48
N ILE A 95 2.15 4.91 -3.57
CA ILE A 95 2.88 3.98 -2.70
C ILE A 95 3.68 3.05 -3.58
N SER A 96 4.98 2.96 -3.32
CA SER A 96 5.88 2.02 -4.00
C SER A 96 6.66 1.21 -2.98
N GLN A 97 7.10 0.03 -3.38
CA GLN A 97 7.86 -0.89 -2.53
C GLN A 97 9.16 -1.27 -3.22
N SER A 98 10.26 -1.33 -2.48
CA SER A 98 11.51 -1.90 -3.00
C SER A 98 11.32 -3.41 -3.26
N ILE A 99 11.90 -3.90 -4.35
CA ILE A 99 11.79 -5.32 -4.74
C ILE A 99 12.63 -6.19 -3.80
N ASP A 100 13.80 -5.69 -3.42
CA ASP A 100 14.80 -6.45 -2.66
C ASP A 100 14.77 -6.11 -1.15
N ASP A 101 14.45 -4.86 -0.82
CA ASP A 101 14.41 -4.38 0.55
C ASP A 101 12.96 -4.24 1.03
N ASN A 102 12.67 -4.50 2.31
CA ASN A 102 11.31 -4.34 2.86
C ASN A 102 10.96 -2.86 3.11
N ILE A 103 11.28 -1.99 2.15
CA ILE A 103 11.09 -0.54 2.24
C ILE A 103 9.83 -0.16 1.47
N VAL A 104 8.94 0.57 2.12
CA VAL A 104 7.73 1.14 1.54
C VAL A 104 7.87 2.67 1.50
N TYR A 105 7.76 3.21 0.30
CA TYR A 105 7.81 4.64 0.03
C TYR A 105 6.41 5.20 -0.12
N ILE A 106 6.11 6.25 0.63
CA ILE A 106 4.84 6.98 0.60
C ILE A 106 5.10 8.37 0.05
N HIS A 107 4.63 8.62 -1.17
CA HIS A 107 4.87 9.87 -1.90
C HIS A 107 3.72 10.85 -1.69
N LEU A 108 3.85 11.73 -0.69
CA LEU A 108 2.85 12.74 -0.32
C LEU A 108 3.04 14.05 -1.09
N GLU A 109 4.15 14.25 -1.79
CA GLU A 109 4.41 15.46 -2.58
C GLU A 109 3.40 15.66 -3.73
N ASP A 110 2.80 14.58 -4.20
CA ASP A 110 1.79 14.57 -5.26
C ASP A 110 0.37 14.80 -4.75
N PHE A 111 0.19 15.04 -3.45
CA PHE A 111 -1.12 15.21 -2.83
C PHE A 111 -1.95 16.30 -3.52
N ARG A 112 -3.14 15.92 -3.96
CA ARG A 112 -4.17 16.78 -4.54
C ARG A 112 -5.43 16.62 -3.70
N PRO A 113 -6.00 17.71 -3.18
CA PRO A 113 -7.27 17.64 -2.49
C PRO A 113 -8.33 17.00 -3.40
N SER A 114 -8.97 15.93 -2.93
CA SER A 114 -10.07 15.31 -3.67
C SER A 114 -11.22 16.31 -3.77
N THR A 115 -11.69 16.57 -4.99
CA THR A 115 -12.79 17.51 -5.26
C THR A 115 -14.07 16.97 -4.64
N GLY A 116 -14.41 17.43 -3.43
CA GLY A 116 -15.64 17.05 -2.72
C GLY A 116 -15.45 16.68 -1.25
N LEU A 117 -14.22 16.38 -0.82
CA LEU A 117 -13.89 16.11 0.57
C LEU A 117 -12.88 17.15 1.06
N ASP A 118 -13.23 17.94 2.08
CA ASP A 118 -12.31 18.86 2.74
C ASP A 118 -11.34 18.07 3.64
N LEU A 119 -10.33 17.46 3.03
CA LEU A 119 -9.37 16.60 3.70
C LEU A 119 -7.96 17.20 3.66
N HIS A 120 -7.42 17.38 4.85
CA HIS A 120 -6.02 17.74 5.07
C HIS A 120 -5.10 16.54 4.78
N ILE A 121 -3.89 16.80 4.27
CA ILE A 121 -2.90 15.77 3.91
C ILE A 121 -2.60 14.80 5.07
N ASP A 122 -2.58 15.29 6.31
CA ASP A 122 -2.37 14.49 7.54
C ASP A 122 -3.42 13.40 7.73
N ILE A 123 -4.65 13.68 7.29
CA ILE A 123 -5.74 12.72 7.36
C ILE A 123 -5.44 11.55 6.43
N VAL A 124 -5.06 11.88 5.20
CA VAL A 124 -4.77 10.87 4.19
C VAL A 124 -3.52 10.10 4.56
N ALA A 125 -2.47 10.77 5.06
CA ALA A 125 -1.27 10.13 5.58
C ALA A 125 -1.59 9.17 6.74
N THR A 126 -2.46 9.57 7.68
CA THR A 126 -2.89 8.69 8.79
C THR A 126 -3.64 7.47 8.26
N ALA A 127 -4.55 7.65 7.29
CA ALA A 127 -5.27 6.55 6.66
C ALA A 127 -4.33 5.58 5.94
N THR A 128 -3.34 6.12 5.21
CA THR A 128 -2.30 5.33 4.54
C THR A 128 -1.50 4.49 5.54
N LEU A 129 -1.02 5.11 6.62
CA LEU A 129 -0.25 4.42 7.65
C LEU A 129 -1.07 3.36 8.38
N GLU A 130 -2.35 3.61 8.66
CA GLU A 130 -3.24 2.61 9.26
C GLU A 130 -3.48 1.42 8.32
N CYS A 131 -3.58 1.63 7.00
CA CYS A 131 -3.68 0.52 6.03
C CYS A 131 -2.39 -0.32 6.02
N ILE A 132 -1.23 0.34 5.95
CA ILE A 132 0.07 -0.34 6.02
C ILE A 132 0.23 -1.10 7.33
N ARG A 133 -0.18 -0.50 8.47
CA ARG A 133 -0.14 -1.15 9.78
C ARG A 133 -0.93 -2.47 9.78
N ARG A 134 -2.15 -2.48 9.25
CA ARG A 134 -2.99 -3.69 9.19
C ARG A 134 -2.33 -4.78 8.37
N ILE A 135 -1.81 -4.43 7.19
CA ILE A 135 -1.08 -5.36 6.32
C ILE A 135 0.15 -5.92 7.04
N ALA A 136 0.95 -5.06 7.67
CA ALA A 136 2.15 -5.45 8.42
C ALA A 136 1.83 -6.36 9.61
N HIS A 137 0.73 -6.08 10.32
CA HIS A 137 0.27 -6.89 11.45
C HIS A 137 -0.11 -8.31 11.01
N GLU A 138 -0.88 -8.45 9.93
CA GLU A 138 -1.30 -9.75 9.40
C GLU A 138 -0.13 -10.55 8.84
N ALA A 139 0.77 -9.89 8.12
CA ALA A 139 1.97 -10.50 7.58
C ALA A 139 3.02 -10.83 8.66
N LYS A 140 2.87 -10.27 9.87
CA LYS A 140 3.89 -10.30 10.93
C LYS A 140 5.25 -9.79 10.43
N ASP A 141 5.22 -8.83 9.51
CA ASP A 141 6.39 -8.28 8.84
C ASP A 141 6.25 -6.75 8.76
N ARG A 142 7.10 -6.04 9.50
CA ARG A 142 7.09 -4.58 9.55
C ARG A 142 8.00 -4.02 8.44
N PRO A 143 7.47 -3.20 7.52
CA PRO A 143 8.31 -2.55 6.53
C PRO A 143 9.05 -1.37 7.16
N GLU A 144 10.22 -1.06 6.62
CA GLU A 144 10.82 0.26 6.80
C GLU A 144 10.00 1.27 5.99
N LEU A 145 9.69 2.42 6.59
CA LEU A 145 8.91 3.46 5.94
C LEU A 145 9.78 4.64 5.55
N VAL A 146 9.58 5.10 4.32
CA VAL A 146 10.10 6.37 3.83
C VAL A 146 8.92 7.22 3.38
N ILE A 147 8.69 8.35 4.04
CA ILE A 147 7.62 9.30 3.69
C ILE A 147 8.27 10.51 3.05
N THR A 148 7.95 10.76 1.79
CA THR A 148 8.36 11.96 1.07
C THR A 148 7.19 12.93 0.98
N GLY A 149 7.47 14.23 1.06
CA GLY A 149 6.48 15.28 0.96
C GLY A 149 7.13 16.57 0.48
N LYS A 150 6.43 17.70 0.63
CA LYS A 150 7.03 19.01 0.33
C LYS A 150 8.25 19.25 1.24
N PRO A 151 9.32 19.91 0.75
CA PRO A 151 10.52 20.16 1.56
C PRO A 151 10.26 20.86 2.91
N ALA A 152 9.26 21.75 2.95
CA ALA A 152 8.88 22.45 4.18
C ALA A 152 8.35 21.52 5.29
N ASP A 153 7.87 20.33 4.92
CA ASP A 153 7.26 19.36 5.83
C ASP A 153 8.18 18.16 6.13
N GLU A 154 9.43 18.18 5.66
CA GLU A 154 10.36 17.04 5.78
C GLU A 154 10.54 16.57 7.23
N ALA A 155 10.81 17.50 8.16
CA ALA A 155 10.96 17.19 9.58
C ALA A 155 9.70 16.57 10.20
N LYS A 156 8.51 16.99 9.75
CA LYS A 156 7.23 16.40 10.17
C LYS A 156 7.14 14.95 9.70
N TRP A 157 7.44 14.69 8.44
CA TRP A 157 7.35 13.34 7.87
C TRP A 157 8.41 12.39 8.43
N GLN A 158 9.61 12.87 8.77
CA GLN A 158 10.60 12.10 9.50
C GLN A 158 10.09 11.69 10.89
N ARG A 159 9.50 12.62 11.64
CA ARG A 159 8.88 12.30 12.95
C ARG A 159 7.76 11.27 12.83
N TRP A 160 6.94 11.34 11.78
CA TRP A 160 5.89 10.37 11.54
C TRP A 160 6.45 8.96 11.23
N GLN A 161 7.54 8.87 10.47
CA GLN A 161 8.25 7.62 10.22
C GLN A 161 8.77 7.01 11.52
N GLU A 162 9.42 7.80 12.38
CA GLU A 162 9.94 7.34 13.67
C GLU A 162 8.83 6.82 14.59
N ILE A 163 7.70 7.52 14.66
CA ILE A 163 6.55 7.11 15.47
C ILE A 163 5.99 5.78 14.95
N PHE A 164 5.82 5.64 13.64
CA PHE A 164 5.34 4.38 13.05
C PHE A 164 6.30 3.22 13.30
N SER A 165 7.60 3.45 13.12
CA SER A 165 8.65 2.42 13.32
C SER A 165 8.66 1.86 14.74
N ASN A 166 8.22 2.64 15.73
CA ASN A 166 8.11 2.21 17.13
C ASN A 166 6.67 1.84 17.56
N HIS A 167 5.69 1.98 16.67
CA HIS A 167 4.26 1.78 16.97
C HIS A 167 3.92 0.31 17.19
N ASP A 168 3.06 0.02 18.18
CA ASP A 168 2.49 -1.31 18.39
C ASP A 168 1.50 -1.62 17.27
N LEU A 169 1.87 -2.55 16.38
CA LEU A 169 1.04 -2.93 15.23
C LEU A 169 -0.28 -3.58 15.64
N SER A 170 -0.48 -3.99 16.90
CA SER A 170 -1.78 -4.48 17.38
C SER A 170 -2.79 -3.36 17.66
N GLN A 171 -2.33 -2.11 17.80
CA GLN A 171 -3.15 -0.95 18.12
C GLN A 171 -3.40 -0.08 16.89
N PRO A 172 -4.57 0.58 16.76
CA PRO A 172 -4.81 1.53 15.67
C PRO A 172 -3.74 2.64 15.64
N PHE A 173 -3.24 2.97 14.45
CA PHE A 173 -2.38 4.13 14.27
C PHE A 173 -3.22 5.40 14.29
N LYS A 174 -2.84 6.36 15.13
CA LYS A 174 -3.51 7.65 15.26
C LYS A 174 -2.60 8.75 14.75
N GLN A 175 -3.20 9.82 14.24
CA GLN A 175 -2.47 11.01 13.84
C GLN A 175 -1.58 11.48 15.01
N PRO A 176 -0.26 11.60 14.81
CA PRO A 176 0.63 12.16 15.82
C PRO A 176 0.24 13.59 16.20
N ASP A 177 0.43 13.94 17.46
CA ASP A 177 0.32 15.32 17.92
C ASP A 177 1.37 16.19 17.20
N ALA A 178 0.93 17.35 16.71
CA ALA A 178 1.76 18.32 15.98
C ALA A 178 2.99 18.73 16.81
#